data_AF-A0A938W4M8-F1
#
_entry.id   AF-A0A938W4M8-F1
#
_cell.length_a   1.000
_cell.length_b   1.000
_cell.length_c   1.000
_cell.angle_alpha   90.00
_cell.angle_beta   90.00
_cell.angle_gamma   90.00
#
_symmetry.space_group_name_H-M   'P 1'
#
loop_
_entity.id
_entity.type
_entity.pdbx_description
1 polymer ?
#
loop_
_entity_poly.entity_id
_entity_poly.type
_entity_poly.pdbx_seq_one_letter_code
_entity_poly.pdbx_strand_id
1 'polypeptide(L)'
;MTANERRIGDLQHELDLVKRENQLLNDENRRLQETQKLLLRQLADMQQRVSSLEHDIETLQKEKTRNQPVAVGELRQTLATKFDENELRALAFDLSVDLDALPGNGLLAKATELVAYFDRRGQLRRLADEVWRLRPS
;
A
#
# COMPACT_ATOMS: atom_id res chain seq x y z
N MET A 1 -58.02 -54.93 18.52
CA MET A 1 -56.61 -54.52 18.47
C MET A 1 -55.92 -54.85 19.78
N THR A 2 -54.83 -55.60 19.72
CA THR A 2 -54.01 -55.90 20.91
C THR A 2 -53.18 -54.68 21.31
N ALA A 3 -52.73 -54.60 22.57
CA ALA A 3 -51.90 -53.48 23.04
C ALA A 3 -50.61 -53.31 22.21
N ASN A 4 -50.08 -54.41 21.66
CA ASN A 4 -48.91 -54.40 20.79
C ASN A 4 -49.18 -53.73 19.44
N GLU A 5 -50.36 -53.93 18.84
CA GLU A 5 -50.71 -53.31 17.55
C GLU A 5 -50.81 -51.79 17.64
N ARG A 6 -51.34 -51.25 18.76
CA ARG A 6 -51.39 -49.80 18.99
C ARG A 6 -49.98 -49.21 19.14
N ARG A 7 -49.14 -49.86 19.96
CA ARG A 7 -47.75 -49.42 20.18
C ARG A 7 -46.91 -49.46 18.90
N ILE A 8 -47.13 -50.43 18.02
CA ILE A 8 -46.48 -50.48 16.71
C ILE A 8 -46.93 -49.30 15.83
N GLY A 9 -48.23 -48.97 15.82
CA GLY A 9 -48.75 -47.82 15.09
C GLY A 9 -48.18 -46.48 15.59
N ASP A 10 -48.09 -46.29 16.90
CA ASP A 10 -47.52 -45.07 17.51
C ASP A 10 -46.04 -44.90 17.13
N LEU A 11 -45.25 -45.99 17.22
CA LEU A 11 -43.83 -45.98 16.83
C LEU A 11 -43.63 -45.74 15.31
N GLN A 12 -44.52 -46.27 14.47
CA GLN A 12 -44.48 -45.99 13.02
C GLN A 12 -44.76 -44.51 12.73
N HIS A 13 -45.72 -43.92 13.45
CA HIS A 13 -46.02 -42.50 13.32
C HIS A 13 -44.84 -41.61 13.77
N GLU A 14 -44.24 -41.91 14.92
CA GLU A 14 -43.04 -41.21 15.41
C GLU A 14 -41.86 -41.33 14.42
N LEU A 15 -41.64 -42.52 13.86
CA LEU A 15 -40.60 -42.74 12.85
C LEU A 15 -40.84 -41.88 11.60
N ASP A 16 -42.09 -41.75 11.15
CA ASP A 16 -42.43 -40.94 9.99
C ASP A 16 -42.26 -39.43 10.27
N LEU A 17 -42.56 -38.97 11.49
CA LEU A 17 -42.29 -37.60 11.91
C LEU A 17 -40.78 -37.31 11.90
N VAL A 18 -39.97 -38.19 12.50
CA VAL A 18 -38.51 -38.06 12.54
C VAL A 18 -37.90 -38.08 11.13
N LYS A 19 -38.43 -38.91 10.21
CA LYS A 19 -37.97 -38.92 8.82
C LYS A 19 -38.24 -37.58 8.11
N ARG A 20 -39.42 -37.01 8.32
CA ARG A 20 -39.78 -35.70 7.76
C ARG A 20 -38.87 -34.59 8.31
N GLU A 21 -38.63 -34.59 9.61
CA GLU A 21 -37.74 -33.61 10.24
C GLU A 21 -36.30 -33.73 9.72
N ASN A 22 -35.77 -34.94 9.60
CA ASN A 22 -34.46 -35.17 8.99
C ASN A 22 -34.40 -34.71 7.53
N GLN A 23 -35.48 -34.90 6.77
CA GLN A 23 -35.56 -34.43 5.40
C GLN A 23 -35.50 -32.90 5.33
N LEU A 24 -36.23 -32.21 6.20
CA LEU A 24 -36.19 -30.74 6.29
C LEU A 24 -34.80 -30.23 6.68
N LEU A 25 -34.16 -30.85 7.67
CA LEU A 25 -32.78 -30.51 8.08
C LEU A 25 -31.78 -30.71 6.95
N ASN A 26 -31.93 -31.78 6.15
CA ASN A 26 -31.07 -32.02 4.99
C ASN A 26 -31.25 -30.96 3.90
N ASP A 27 -32.50 -30.58 3.63
CA ASP A 27 -32.82 -29.52 2.67
C ASP A 27 -32.27 -28.16 3.13
N GLU A 28 -32.38 -27.84 4.41
CA GLU A 28 -31.81 -26.63 5.01
C GLU A 28 -30.28 -26.62 4.94
N ASN A 29 -29.63 -27.73 5.30
CA ASN A 29 -28.19 -27.88 5.16
C ASN A 29 -27.72 -27.67 3.72
N ARG A 30 -28.48 -28.19 2.74
CA ARG A 30 -28.16 -27.98 1.32
C ARG A 30 -28.21 -26.50 0.94
N ARG A 31 -29.24 -25.77 1.38
CA ARG A 31 -29.37 -24.32 1.15
C ARG A 31 -28.24 -23.53 1.82
N LEU A 32 -27.86 -23.91 3.03
CA LEU A 32 -26.73 -23.28 3.75
C LEU A 32 -25.42 -23.50 3.01
N GLN A 33 -25.17 -24.71 2.49
CA GLN A 33 -23.98 -25.00 1.69
C GLN A 33 -23.94 -24.21 0.38
N GLU A 34 -25.08 -24.02 -0.30
CA GLU A 34 -25.17 -23.18 -1.49
C GLU A 34 -24.89 -21.71 -1.17
N THR A 35 -25.45 -21.21 -0.07
CA THR A 35 -25.20 -19.84 0.40
C THR A 35 -23.72 -19.65 0.77
N GLN A 36 -23.12 -20.61 1.46
CA GLN A 36 -21.69 -20.57 1.81
C GLN A 36 -20.81 -20.53 0.54
N LYS A 37 -21.14 -21.31 -0.49
CA LYS A 37 -20.42 -21.28 -1.78
C LYS A 37 -20.54 -19.92 -2.46
N LEU A 38 -21.71 -19.28 -2.41
CA LEU A 38 -21.91 -17.95 -2.97
C LEU A 38 -21.06 -16.91 -2.24
N LEU A 39 -21.07 -16.93 -0.90
CA LEU A 39 -20.25 -16.03 -0.09
C LEU A 39 -18.76 -16.21 -0.34
N LEU A 40 -18.28 -17.45 -0.49
CA LEU A 40 -16.87 -17.73 -0.82
C LEU A 40 -16.47 -17.13 -2.19
N ARG A 41 -17.35 -17.20 -3.19
CA ARG A 41 -17.10 -16.54 -4.49
C ARG A 41 -17.02 -15.03 -4.35
N GLN A 42 -17.97 -14.43 -3.62
CA GLN A 42 -17.98 -12.99 -3.37
C GLN A 42 -16.71 -12.53 -2.62
N LEU A 43 -16.25 -13.32 -1.64
CA LEU A 43 -14.99 -13.03 -0.94
C LEU A 43 -13.79 -13.08 -1.88
N ALA A 44 -13.72 -14.07 -2.78
CA ALA A 44 -12.65 -14.15 -3.77
C ALA A 44 -12.65 -12.94 -4.72
N ASP A 45 -13.82 -12.53 -5.21
CA ASP A 45 -13.96 -11.35 -6.07
C ASP A 45 -13.56 -10.07 -5.32
N MET A 46 -13.96 -9.94 -4.06
CA MET A 46 -13.54 -8.82 -3.22
C MET A 46 -12.03 -8.80 -3.00
N GLN A 47 -11.41 -9.94 -2.74
CA GLN A 47 -9.95 -10.04 -2.58
C GLN A 47 -9.22 -9.60 -3.86
N GLN A 48 -9.69 -10.01 -5.04
CA GLN A 48 -9.12 -9.55 -6.31
C GLN A 48 -9.23 -8.02 -6.48
N ARG A 49 -10.38 -7.44 -6.12
CA ARG A 49 -10.58 -5.99 -6.16
C ARG A 49 -9.66 -5.25 -5.19
N VAL A 50 -9.47 -5.78 -3.97
CA VAL A 50 -8.55 -5.21 -2.99
C VAL A 50 -7.13 -5.22 -3.54
N SER A 51 -6.65 -6.34 -4.09
CA SER A 51 -5.30 -6.41 -4.67
C SER A 51 -5.10 -5.45 -5.84
N SER A 52 -6.11 -5.25 -6.69
CA SER A 52 -6.05 -4.24 -7.76
C SER A 52 -5.93 -2.81 -7.19
N LEU A 53 -6.72 -2.48 -6.16
CA LEU A 53 -6.67 -1.17 -5.53
C LEU A 53 -5.35 -0.92 -4.79
N GLU A 54 -4.79 -1.95 -4.16
CA GLU A 54 -3.46 -1.87 -3.54
C GLU A 54 -2.39 -1.51 -4.57
N HIS A 55 -2.43 -2.12 -5.76
CA HIS A 55 -1.54 -1.79 -6.85
C HIS A 55 -1.73 -0.36 -7.38
N ASP A 56 -2.97 0.09 -7.53
CA ASP A 56 -3.28 1.45 -7.97
C ASP A 56 -2.80 2.49 -6.94
N ILE A 57 -3.01 2.24 -5.65
CA ILE A 57 -2.52 3.10 -4.56
C ILE A 57 -0.99 3.18 -4.59
N GLU A 58 -0.30 2.06 -4.76
CA GLU A 58 1.17 2.06 -4.87
C GLU A 58 1.65 2.89 -6.06
N THR A 59 0.96 2.77 -7.20
CA THR A 59 1.26 3.53 -8.42
C THR A 59 1.06 5.03 -8.18
N LEU A 60 -0.08 5.41 -7.61
CA LEU A 60 -0.40 6.80 -7.27
C LEU A 60 0.56 7.38 -6.22
N GLN A 61 1.01 6.58 -5.25
CA GLN A 61 2.00 7.02 -4.27
C GLN A 61 3.37 7.27 -4.93
N LYS A 62 3.82 6.40 -5.85
CA LYS A 62 5.06 6.61 -6.61
C LYS A 62 4.96 7.88 -7.47
N GLU A 63 3.84 8.10 -8.14
CA GLU A 63 3.59 9.32 -8.91
C GLU A 63 3.54 10.57 -8.04
N LYS A 64 2.87 10.50 -6.88
CA LYS A 64 2.81 11.60 -5.92
C LYS A 64 4.20 11.96 -5.43
N THR A 65 5.02 10.99 -5.05
CA THR A 65 6.41 11.23 -4.62
C THR A 65 7.24 11.85 -5.74
N ARG A 66 7.06 11.38 -6.99
CA ARG A 66 7.75 11.95 -8.16
C ARG A 66 7.34 13.40 -8.44
N ASN A 67 6.07 13.75 -8.24
CA ASN A 67 5.51 15.06 -8.54
C ASN A 67 5.43 16.00 -7.33
N GLN A 68 5.85 15.57 -6.13
CA GLN A 68 5.83 16.43 -4.96
C GLN A 68 6.86 17.56 -5.14
N PRO A 69 6.46 18.82 -5.01
CA PRO A 69 7.38 19.94 -5.13
C PRO A 69 8.46 19.82 -4.07
N VAL A 70 9.73 19.83 -4.50
CA VAL A 70 10.87 19.85 -3.58
C VAL A 70 10.93 21.25 -2.97
N ALA A 71 10.86 21.34 -1.64
CA ALA A 71 10.99 22.60 -0.93
C ALA A 71 12.44 23.10 -1.02
N VAL A 72 12.70 24.02 -1.97
CA VAL A 72 14.00 24.67 -2.20
C VAL A 72 14.65 25.16 -0.90
N GLY A 73 13.85 25.75 0.00
CA GLY A 73 14.31 26.27 1.28
C GLY A 73 14.85 25.18 2.21
N GLU A 74 14.16 24.05 2.32
CA GLU A 74 14.57 22.91 3.15
C GLU A 74 15.83 22.25 2.59
N LEU A 75 15.90 22.05 1.27
CA LEU A 75 17.06 21.46 0.63
C LEU A 75 18.33 22.30 0.84
N ARG A 76 18.21 23.62 0.66
CA ARG A 76 19.30 24.56 0.93
C ARG A 76 19.73 24.51 2.39
N GLN A 77 18.78 24.48 3.33
CA GLN A 77 19.09 24.44 4.76
C GLN A 77 19.79 23.13 5.15
N THR A 78 19.34 21.99 4.61
CA THR A 78 19.99 20.69 4.81
C THR A 78 21.42 20.71 4.30
N LEU A 79 21.64 21.17 3.06
CA LEU A 79 22.99 21.29 2.49
C LEU A 79 23.89 22.22 3.32
N ALA A 80 23.36 23.33 3.83
CA ALA A 80 24.16 24.27 4.60
C ALA A 80 24.46 23.83 6.04
N THR A 81 23.69 22.90 6.60
CA THR A 81 23.78 22.52 8.03
C THR A 81 24.25 21.08 8.26
N LYS A 82 24.11 20.19 7.28
CA LYS A 82 24.40 18.76 7.40
C LYS A 82 25.58 18.29 6.55
N PHE A 83 26.11 19.17 5.71
CA PHE A 83 27.29 18.93 4.89
C PHE A 83 28.38 19.91 5.30
N ASP A 84 29.62 19.45 5.25
CA ASP A 84 30.78 20.34 5.20
C ASP A 84 31.14 20.71 3.74
N GLU A 85 32.14 21.56 3.55
CA GLU A 85 32.54 22.00 2.21
C GLU A 85 33.09 20.87 1.33
N ASN A 86 33.75 19.88 1.91
CA ASN A 86 34.31 18.76 1.16
C ASN A 86 33.20 17.79 0.74
N GLU A 87 32.25 17.53 1.64
CA GLU A 87 31.06 16.73 1.33
C GLU A 87 30.20 17.41 0.27
N LEU A 88 30.05 18.74 0.31
CA LEU A 88 29.34 19.49 -0.72
C LEU A 88 30.06 19.43 -2.07
N ARG A 89 31.40 19.48 -2.10
CA ARG A 89 32.19 19.27 -3.33
C ARG A 89 32.04 17.86 -3.88
N ALA A 90 32.10 16.85 -3.02
CA ALA A 90 31.91 15.45 -3.41
C ALA A 90 30.52 15.23 -4.02
N LEU A 91 29.47 15.75 -3.37
CA LEU A 91 28.11 15.72 -3.89
C LEU A 91 28.00 16.42 -5.26
N ALA A 92 28.58 17.62 -5.40
CA ALA A 92 28.59 18.33 -6.67
C ALA A 92 29.29 17.53 -7.76
N PHE A 93 30.43 16.90 -7.44
CA PHE A 93 31.17 16.03 -8.34
C PHE A 93 30.34 14.82 -8.80
N ASP A 94 29.70 14.10 -7.86
CA ASP A 94 28.83 12.95 -8.16
C ASP A 94 27.66 13.35 -9.08
N LEU A 95 27.18 14.58 -8.93
CA LEU A 95 26.14 15.15 -9.77
C LEU A 95 26.65 15.78 -11.08
N SER A 96 27.96 15.72 -11.32
CA SER A 96 28.68 16.29 -12.47
C SER A 96 28.54 17.82 -12.58
N VAL A 97 28.63 18.50 -11.45
CA VAL A 97 28.61 19.97 -11.32
C VAL A 97 29.93 20.44 -10.74
N ASP A 98 30.54 21.42 -11.40
CA ASP A 98 31.71 22.12 -10.87
C ASP A 98 31.24 23.15 -9.82
N LEU A 99 31.45 22.84 -8.53
CA LEU A 99 31.06 23.71 -7.43
C LEU A 99 31.87 25.01 -7.42
N ASP A 100 33.12 24.99 -7.88
CA ASP A 100 34.01 26.15 -7.85
C ASP A 100 33.62 27.17 -8.94
N ALA A 101 33.04 26.70 -10.05
CA ALA A 101 32.45 27.56 -11.08
C ALA A 101 31.15 28.26 -10.65
N LEU A 102 30.49 27.82 -9.57
CA LEU A 102 29.28 28.48 -9.08
C LEU A 102 29.60 29.78 -8.33
N PRO A 103 28.77 30.83 -8.44
CA PRO A 103 29.02 32.08 -7.75
C PRO A 103 28.89 31.95 -6.22
N GLY A 104 29.48 32.90 -5.50
CA GLY A 104 29.44 32.95 -4.04
C GLY A 104 30.57 32.17 -3.37
N ASN A 105 30.93 32.61 -2.16
CA ASN A 105 31.99 32.03 -1.34
C ASN A 105 31.43 31.50 -0.01
N GLY A 106 31.99 30.38 0.45
CA GLY A 106 31.56 29.69 1.66
C GLY A 106 30.38 28.75 1.45
N LEU A 107 30.25 27.80 2.37
CA LEU A 107 29.30 26.68 2.32
C LEU A 107 27.87 27.10 2.01
N LEU A 108 27.30 28.07 2.74
CA LEU A 108 25.91 28.49 2.56
C LEU A 108 25.64 29.11 1.18
N ALA A 109 26.57 29.93 0.68
CA ALA A 109 26.44 30.55 -0.64
C ALA A 109 26.53 29.49 -1.75
N LYS A 110 27.50 28.57 -1.64
CA LYS A 110 27.65 27.44 -2.58
C LYS A 110 26.45 26.51 -2.56
N ALA A 111 25.92 26.17 -1.38
CA ALA A 111 24.69 25.38 -1.24
C ALA A 111 23.49 26.07 -1.90
N THR A 112 23.37 27.39 -1.73
CA THR A 112 22.28 28.18 -2.34
C THR A 112 22.35 28.15 -3.86
N GLU A 113 23.54 28.37 -4.43
CA GLU A 113 23.71 28.37 -5.89
C GLU A 113 23.63 26.97 -6.49
N LEU A 114 24.07 25.93 -5.78
CA LEU A 114 23.88 24.56 -6.22
C LEU A 114 22.39 24.23 -6.35
N VAL A 115 21.59 24.59 -5.35
CA VAL A 115 20.13 24.41 -5.40
C VAL A 115 19.52 25.21 -6.56
N ALA A 116 19.90 26.48 -6.72
CA ALA A 116 19.40 27.32 -7.81
C ALA A 116 19.79 26.78 -9.19
N TYR A 117 20.99 26.21 -9.34
CA TYR A 117 21.46 25.57 -10.57
C TYR A 117 20.54 24.40 -10.98
N PHE A 118 20.19 23.53 -10.04
CA PHE A 118 19.30 22.39 -10.31
C PHE A 118 17.84 22.83 -10.51
N ASP A 119 17.38 23.85 -9.80
CA ASP A 119 16.03 24.41 -9.93
C ASP A 119 15.79 25.01 -11.32
N ARG A 120 16.71 25.86 -11.80
CA ARG A 120 16.64 26.47 -13.16
C ARG A 120 16.60 25.43 -14.29
N ARG A 121 17.11 24.22 -14.05
CA ARG A 121 17.16 23.12 -15.02
C ARG A 121 16.01 22.11 -14.86
N GLY A 122 15.10 22.32 -13.91
CA GLY A 122 14.03 21.37 -13.59
C GLY A 122 14.56 20.04 -13.03
N GLN A 123 15.80 20.03 -12.52
CA GLN A 123 16.49 18.85 -11.99
C GLN A 123 16.59 18.86 -10.46
N LEU A 124 15.82 19.72 -9.79
CA LEU A 124 15.83 19.86 -8.32
C LEU A 124 15.58 18.54 -7.59
N ARG A 125 14.70 17.69 -8.12
CA ARG A 125 14.44 16.35 -7.57
C ARG A 125 15.67 15.44 -7.59
N ARG A 126 16.49 15.50 -8.66
CA ARG A 126 17.75 14.73 -8.72
C ARG A 126 18.71 15.12 -7.60
N LEU A 127 18.84 16.42 -7.30
CA LEU A 127 19.64 16.90 -6.17
C LEU A 127 19.05 16.44 -4.83
N ALA A 128 17.73 16.56 -4.66
CA ALA A 128 17.06 16.15 -3.43
C ALA A 128 17.21 14.66 -3.15
N ASP A 129 17.01 13.82 -4.17
CA ASP A 129 17.15 12.36 -4.06
C ASP A 129 18.57 11.98 -3.60
N GLU A 130 19.59 12.65 -4.14
CA GLU A 130 20.98 12.40 -3.76
C GLU A 130 21.31 12.90 -2.34
N VAL A 131 20.77 14.05 -1.95
CA VAL A 131 20.92 14.58 -0.58
C VAL A 131 20.26 13.65 0.44
N TRP A 132 19.04 13.18 0.19
CA TRP A 132 18.33 12.27 1.09
C TRP A 132 18.93 10.87 1.13
N ARG A 133 19.58 10.42 0.05
CA ARG A 133 20.37 9.18 0.03
C ARG A 133 21.57 9.26 0.98
N LEU A 134 22.26 10.40 1.01
CA LEU A 134 23.46 10.61 1.84
C LEU A 134 23.13 10.99 3.29
N ARG A 135 21.98 11.63 3.51
CA ARG A 135 21.47 12.07 4.81
C ARG A 135 19.97 11.75 4.90
N PRO A 136 19.61 10.50 5.22
CA PRO A 136 18.23 10.19 5.57
C PRO A 136 17.89 10.98 6.83
N SER A 137 17.00 11.97 6.69
CA SER A 137 16.49 12.80 7.78
C SER A 137 15.54 12.02 8.68
#